data_AF-A0A4P6ZXE1-F1
#
_entry.id   AF-A0A4P6ZXE1-F1
#
_cell.length_a   1.000
_cell.length_b   1.000
_cell.length_c   1.000
_cell.angle_alpha   90.00
_cell.angle_beta   90.00
_cell.angle_gamma   90.00
#
_symmetry.space_group_name_H-M   'P 1'
#
loop_
_entity.id
_entity.type
_entity.pdbx_description
1 polymer ?
#
loop_
_entity_poly.entity_id
_entity_poly.type
_entity_poly.pdbx_seq_one_letter_code
_entity_poly.pdbx_strand_id
1 'polypeptide(L)'
;MKVKKRTVWMLTLLSLVAVISVYYVKEPNIMPFDGLAIFSDGALDQLTIDEEAGDDAITPVYAQSALFEEMRMESQNKRSQLREQLTTRITTDEMSADEINELYNEMSDLTVRDSTEAMLEMLIRSLGYADALVQTDKGKVDVRVISEEQGKELANEIIHIVKKQWEDAKSVKVTFQPAS
;
A
#
# COMPACT_ATOMS: atom_id res chain seq x y z
N MET A 1 29.45 43.61 28.14
CA MET A 1 30.05 42.26 27.98
C MET A 1 30.29 42.01 26.50
N LYS A 2 31.54 41.80 26.06
CA LYS A 2 31.87 41.53 24.65
C LYS A 2 31.62 40.04 24.37
N VAL A 3 30.47 39.72 23.78
CA VAL A 3 30.22 38.38 23.24
C VAL A 3 31.26 38.09 22.15
N LYS A 4 32.01 36.99 22.31
CA LYS A 4 33.02 36.57 21.33
C LYS A 4 32.31 36.10 20.07
N LYS A 5 32.78 36.51 18.88
CA LYS A 5 32.18 36.14 17.57
C LYS A 5 31.99 34.62 17.38
N ARG A 6 32.80 33.80 18.06
CA ARG A 6 32.66 32.33 18.10
C ARG A 6 31.39 31.84 18.81
N THR A 7 30.92 32.55 19.84
CA THR A 7 29.71 32.19 20.60
C THR A 7 28.44 32.52 19.82
N VAL A 8 28.49 33.52 18.94
CA VAL A 8 27.35 33.89 18.09
C VAL A 8 27.01 32.78 17.10
N TRP A 9 28.02 32.14 16.50
CA TRP A 9 27.81 31.03 15.57
C TRP A 9 27.27 29.76 16.26
N MET A 10 27.66 29.53 17.52
CA MET A 10 27.12 28.44 18.32
C MET A 10 25.65 28.70 18.72
N LEU A 11 25.31 29.94 19.07
CA LEU A 11 23.93 30.28 19.47
C LEU A 11 22.96 30.20 18.30
N THR A 12 23.37 30.55 17.09
CA THR A 12 22.53 30.36 15.90
C THR A 12 22.28 28.89 15.59
N LEU A 13 23.31 28.04 15.72
CA LEU A 13 23.15 26.59 15.52
C LEU A 13 22.24 25.97 16.60
N LEU A 14 22.42 26.34 17.86
CA LEU A 14 21.65 25.82 19.00
C LEU A 14 20.18 26.25 18.92
N SER A 15 19.91 27.49 18.51
CA SER A 15 18.54 27.96 18.27
C SER A 15 17.87 27.21 17.11
N LEU A 16 18.59 26.93 16.03
CA LEU A 16 18.06 26.20 14.88
C LEU A 16 17.66 24.76 15.27
N VAL A 17 18.52 24.06 16.02
CA VAL A 17 18.24 22.70 16.51
C VAL A 17 17.05 22.69 17.46
N ALA A 18 16.90 23.70 18.32
CA ALA A 18 15.77 23.79 19.24
C ALA A 18 14.42 23.98 18.50
N VAL A 19 14.39 24.81 17.46
CA VAL A 19 13.18 25.01 16.64
C VAL A 19 12.79 23.72 15.92
N ILE A 20 13.77 23.04 15.31
CA ILE A 20 13.58 21.74 14.67
C ILE A 20 13.08 20.70 15.69
N SER A 21 13.68 20.65 16.88
CA SER A 21 13.28 19.73 17.95
C SER A 21 11.84 19.98 18.43
N VAL A 22 11.38 21.23 18.55
CA VAL A 22 9.99 21.53 18.91
C VAL A 22 9.04 21.15 17.77
N TYR A 23 9.44 21.40 16.52
CA TYR A 23 8.65 21.01 15.34
C TYR A 23 8.44 19.50 15.31
N TYR A 24 9.48 18.70 15.57
CA TYR A 24 9.38 17.23 15.60
C TYR A 24 8.77 16.65 16.90
N VAL A 25 8.81 17.36 18.03
CA VAL A 25 8.21 16.88 19.30
C VAL A 25 6.71 17.22 19.39
N LYS A 26 6.24 18.24 18.67
CA LYS A 26 4.81 18.58 18.57
C LYS A 26 4.01 17.68 17.62
N GLU A 27 4.64 16.68 17.02
CA GLU A 27 3.96 15.54 16.39
C GLU A 27 4.38 14.22 17.08
N PRO A 28 3.76 13.85 18.21
CA PRO A 28 3.74 12.48 18.63
C PRO A 28 2.65 11.76 17.81
N ASN A 29 2.87 11.53 16.52
CA ASN A 29 2.14 10.50 15.77
C ASN A 29 2.97 9.21 15.70
N ILE A 30 3.59 8.86 16.83
CA ILE A 30 3.82 7.47 17.17
C ILE A 30 2.59 7.08 17.98
N MET A 31 1.49 6.76 17.29
CA MET A 31 0.44 6.00 17.97
C MET A 31 1.09 4.70 18.44
N PRO A 32 1.18 4.43 19.76
CA PRO A 32 1.44 3.06 20.18
C PRO A 32 0.26 2.26 19.65
N PHE A 33 0.50 1.42 18.64
CA PHE A 33 -0.49 0.46 18.19
C PHE A 33 -0.70 -0.54 19.32
N ASP A 34 -1.65 -0.24 20.20
CA ASP A 34 -2.13 -1.16 21.21
C ASP A 34 -3.34 -1.89 20.63
N GLY A 35 -3.06 -3.01 19.94
CA GLY A 35 -4.07 -3.86 19.31
C GLY A 35 -5.13 -4.43 20.27
N LEU A 36 -4.97 -4.23 21.58
CA LEU A 36 -5.96 -4.61 22.59
C LEU A 36 -7.07 -3.56 22.79
N ALA A 37 -6.83 -2.29 22.44
CA ALA A 37 -7.79 -1.20 22.68
C ALA A 37 -9.00 -1.23 21.72
N ILE A 38 -8.88 -1.89 20.56
CA ILE A 38 -9.96 -2.06 19.59
C ILE A 38 -11.10 -2.94 20.15
N PHE A 39 -10.80 -3.81 21.13
CA PHE A 39 -11.79 -4.68 21.76
C PHE A 39 -12.35 -4.12 23.09
N SER A 40 -11.96 -2.89 23.46
CA SER A 40 -12.50 -2.20 24.63
C SER A 40 -13.77 -1.44 24.24
N ASP A 41 -14.87 -1.74 24.94
CA ASP A 41 -16.21 -1.17 24.74
C ASP A 41 -16.26 0.37 24.81
N GLY A 42 -15.20 1.02 25.33
CA GLY A 42 -15.05 2.47 25.40
C GLY A 42 -14.48 3.15 24.14
N ALA A 43 -13.99 2.39 23.14
CA ALA A 43 -13.50 2.95 21.88
C ALA A 43 -14.61 3.24 20.86
N LEU A 44 -15.83 2.73 21.09
CA LEU A 44 -17.00 3.01 20.26
C LEU A 44 -17.56 4.43 20.47
N ASP A 45 -17.35 5.02 21.65
CA ASP A 45 -17.84 6.37 21.99
C ASP A 45 -16.93 7.49 21.44
N GLN A 46 -15.75 7.14 20.92
CA GLN A 46 -14.89 8.07 20.16
C GLN A 46 -15.15 8.00 18.64
N LEU A 47 -16.12 7.17 18.21
CA LEU A 47 -16.63 7.09 16.83
C LEU A 47 -17.94 7.87 16.64
N THR A 48 -18.45 8.56 17.67
CA THR A 48 -19.59 9.47 17.50
C THR A 48 -19.11 10.75 16.83
N ILE A 49 -19.48 10.86 15.54
CA ILE A 49 -19.33 12.02 14.67
C ILE A 49 -19.99 13.24 15.33
N ASP A 50 -19.20 14.27 15.63
CA ASP A 50 -19.74 15.63 15.82
C ASP A 50 -20.13 16.15 14.43
N GLU A 51 -21.42 16.14 14.10
CA GLU A 51 -22.00 16.57 12.82
C GLU A 51 -21.99 18.10 12.59
N GLU A 52 -20.95 18.82 13.04
CA GLU A 52 -20.81 20.25 12.77
C GLU A 52 -19.43 20.62 12.23
N ALA A 53 -19.18 20.30 10.94
CA ALA A 53 -18.46 21.17 10.01
C ALA A 53 -18.35 20.54 8.60
N GLY A 54 -19.01 21.18 7.62
CA GLY A 54 -18.64 21.29 6.21
C GLY A 54 -18.09 20.07 5.46
N ASP A 55 -18.97 19.49 4.62
CA ASP A 55 -18.81 18.83 3.29
C ASP A 55 -17.40 18.66 2.66
N ASP A 56 -16.40 18.23 3.42
CA ASP A 56 -15.17 17.65 2.87
C ASP A 56 -14.86 16.39 3.67
N ALA A 57 -15.27 15.24 3.12
CA ALA A 57 -15.19 13.95 3.79
C ALA A 57 -13.72 13.53 3.92
N ILE A 58 -13.10 13.92 5.04
CA ILE A 58 -11.79 13.43 5.48
C ILE A 58 -11.94 11.92 5.71
N THR A 59 -11.61 11.12 4.70
CA THR A 59 -11.62 9.65 4.80
C THR A 59 -10.26 9.21 5.33
N PRO A 60 -10.13 8.91 6.64
CA PRO A 60 -8.83 8.71 7.26
C PRO A 60 -8.03 7.64 6.52
N VAL A 61 -6.71 7.81 6.42
CA VAL A 61 -5.77 6.88 5.77
C VAL A 61 -6.01 5.41 6.18
N TYR A 62 -6.41 5.19 7.44
CA TYR A 62 -6.80 3.88 7.97
C TYR A 62 -7.97 3.24 7.21
N ALA A 63 -9.00 4.01 6.85
CA ALA A 63 -10.15 3.51 6.09
C ALA A 63 -9.73 3.05 4.69
N GLN A 64 -8.81 3.76 4.04
CA GLN A 64 -8.33 3.39 2.70
C GLN A 64 -7.43 2.15 2.74
N SER A 65 -6.56 2.04 3.75
CA SER A 65 -5.78 0.82 3.97
C SER A 65 -6.69 -0.39 4.28
N ALA A 66 -7.77 -0.19 5.02
CA ALA A 66 -8.77 -1.24 5.27
C ALA A 66 -9.47 -1.69 3.98
N LEU A 67 -9.78 -0.76 3.06
CA LEU A 67 -10.29 -1.12 1.73
C LEU A 67 -9.27 -1.92 0.91
N PHE A 68 -7.97 -1.65 1.08
CA PHE A 68 -6.92 -2.43 0.40
C PHE A 68 -6.84 -3.84 0.97
N GLU A 69 -6.92 -4.00 2.29
CA GLU A 69 -7.00 -5.30 2.94
C GLU A 69 -8.25 -6.09 2.51
N GLU A 70 -9.40 -5.44 2.41
CA GLU A 70 -10.62 -6.09 1.89
C GLU A 70 -10.43 -6.58 0.45
N MET A 71 -9.88 -5.75 -0.44
CA MET A 71 -9.58 -6.16 -1.81
C MET A 71 -8.52 -7.28 -1.89
N ARG A 72 -7.53 -7.29 -0.99
CA ARG A 72 -6.55 -8.39 -0.87
C ARG A 72 -7.26 -9.68 -0.48
N MET A 73 -8.13 -9.66 0.53
CA MET A 73 -8.93 -10.81 0.95
C MET A 73 -9.83 -11.31 -0.18
N GLU A 74 -10.54 -10.42 -0.88
CA GLU A 74 -11.40 -10.80 -2.01
C GLU A 74 -10.59 -11.44 -3.14
N SER A 75 -9.43 -10.87 -3.47
CA SER A 75 -8.53 -11.41 -4.51
C SER A 75 -7.99 -12.79 -4.12
N GLN A 76 -7.60 -12.99 -2.85
CA GLN A 76 -7.16 -14.28 -2.33
C GLN A 76 -8.28 -15.33 -2.37
N ASN A 77 -9.51 -14.94 -2.04
CA ASN A 77 -10.68 -15.83 -2.13
C ASN A 77 -10.95 -16.26 -3.58
N LYS A 78 -10.96 -15.30 -4.52
CA LYS A 78 -11.12 -15.58 -5.96
C LYS A 78 -10.02 -16.51 -6.47
N ARG A 79 -8.77 -16.28 -6.09
CA ARG A 79 -7.62 -17.14 -6.46
C ARG A 79 -7.76 -18.54 -5.89
N SER A 80 -8.21 -18.67 -4.65
CA SER A 80 -8.41 -19.97 -4.00
C SER A 80 -9.49 -20.78 -4.73
N GLN A 81 -10.62 -20.16 -5.05
CA GLN A 81 -11.68 -20.77 -5.85
C GLN A 81 -11.20 -21.19 -7.24
N LEU A 82 -10.38 -20.35 -7.89
CA LEU A 82 -9.84 -20.67 -9.22
C LEU A 82 -8.86 -21.86 -9.17
N ARG A 83 -7.97 -21.90 -8.17
CA ARG A 83 -7.06 -23.06 -7.95
C ARG A 83 -7.84 -24.34 -7.68
N GLU A 84 -8.91 -24.27 -6.89
CA GLU A 84 -9.80 -25.40 -6.62
C GLU A 84 -10.51 -25.88 -7.89
N GLN A 85 -11.03 -24.97 -8.72
CA GLN A 85 -11.65 -25.30 -10.01
C GLN A 85 -10.66 -25.97 -10.96
N LEU A 86 -9.44 -25.43 -11.09
CA LEU A 86 -8.38 -26.02 -11.92
C LEU A 86 -7.99 -27.42 -11.42
N THR A 87 -7.83 -27.59 -10.11
CA THR A 87 -7.48 -28.89 -9.49
C THR A 87 -8.59 -29.93 -9.71
N THR A 88 -9.85 -29.51 -9.53
CA THR A 88 -11.02 -30.37 -9.74
C THR A 88 -11.11 -30.80 -11.20
N ARG A 89 -10.85 -29.89 -12.13
CA ARG A 89 -10.84 -30.16 -13.58
C ARG A 89 -9.80 -31.20 -13.96
N ILE A 90 -8.56 -31.06 -13.46
CA ILE A 90 -7.49 -32.05 -13.67
C ILE A 90 -7.87 -33.43 -13.12
N THR A 91 -8.61 -33.47 -12.00
CA THR A 91 -8.94 -34.71 -11.29
C THR A 91 -10.18 -35.42 -11.86
N THR A 92 -11.12 -34.67 -12.42
CA THR A 92 -12.45 -35.19 -12.82
C THR A 92 -12.54 -35.50 -14.30
N ASP A 93 -11.87 -34.73 -15.14
CA ASP A 93 -11.93 -34.89 -16.59
C ASP A 93 -10.82 -35.86 -17.05
N GLU A 94 -11.16 -36.85 -17.88
CA GLU A 94 -10.17 -37.64 -18.62
C GLU A 94 -9.61 -36.78 -19.76
N MET A 95 -8.68 -35.88 -19.44
CA MET A 95 -8.07 -34.94 -20.38
C MET A 95 -6.83 -35.54 -21.04
N SER A 96 -6.46 -35.00 -22.20
CA SER A 96 -5.18 -35.33 -22.84
C SER A 96 -3.99 -34.80 -22.03
N ALA A 97 -2.80 -35.36 -22.26
CA ALA A 97 -1.57 -34.88 -21.60
C ALA A 97 -1.27 -33.41 -21.90
N ASP A 98 -1.63 -32.92 -23.08
CA ASP A 98 -1.43 -31.52 -23.48
C ASP A 98 -2.35 -30.57 -22.71
N GLU A 99 -3.63 -30.92 -22.56
CA GLU A 99 -4.59 -30.12 -21.78
C GLU A 99 -4.24 -30.10 -20.28
N ILE A 100 -3.77 -31.23 -19.73
CA ILE A 100 -3.27 -31.29 -18.36
C ILE A 100 -2.09 -30.32 -18.19
N ASN A 101 -1.17 -30.29 -19.14
CA ASN A 101 -0.03 -29.40 -19.10
C ASN A 101 -0.44 -27.92 -19.17
N GLU A 102 -1.45 -27.57 -19.98
CA GLU A 102 -2.01 -26.22 -20.03
C GLU A 102 -2.59 -25.79 -18.67
N LEU A 103 -3.34 -26.67 -17.98
CA LEU A 103 -3.88 -26.35 -16.65
C LEU A 103 -2.79 -26.20 -15.59
N TYR A 104 -1.72 -27.01 -15.66
CA TYR A 104 -0.56 -26.82 -14.79
C TYR A 104 0.15 -25.49 -15.05
N ASN A 105 0.27 -25.07 -16.32
CA ASN A 105 0.83 -23.76 -16.66
C ASN A 105 -0.05 -22.64 -16.10
N GLU A 106 -1.38 -22.72 -16.23
CA GLU A 106 -2.28 -21.72 -15.66
C GLU A 106 -2.15 -21.62 -14.13
N MET A 107 -2.02 -22.76 -13.45
CA MET A 107 -1.84 -22.79 -11.99
C MET A 107 -0.47 -22.24 -11.56
N SER A 108 0.57 -22.51 -12.34
CA SER A 108 1.91 -21.94 -12.15
C SER A 108 1.88 -20.42 -12.36
N ASP A 109 1.28 -19.95 -13.45
CA ASP A 109 1.14 -18.53 -13.77
C ASP A 109 0.40 -17.77 -12.66
N LEU A 110 -0.66 -18.35 -12.10
CA LEU A 110 -1.37 -17.77 -10.95
C LEU A 110 -0.42 -17.58 -9.75
N THR A 111 0.45 -18.55 -9.47
CA THR A 111 1.40 -18.50 -8.35
C THR A 111 2.51 -17.48 -8.58
N VAL A 112 3.04 -17.42 -9.80
CA VAL A 112 4.07 -16.44 -10.18
C VAL A 112 3.51 -15.01 -10.11
N ARG A 113 2.26 -14.81 -10.55
CA ARG A 113 1.58 -13.51 -10.45
C ARG A 113 1.39 -13.09 -8.99
N ASP A 114 0.97 -14.01 -8.14
CA ASP A 114 0.77 -13.80 -6.70
C ASP A 114 2.05 -13.31 -6.01
N SER A 115 3.17 -14.00 -6.25
CA SER A 115 4.46 -13.62 -5.67
C SER A 115 4.98 -12.30 -6.22
N THR A 116 4.75 -12.02 -7.51
CA THR A 116 5.17 -10.78 -8.15
C THR A 116 4.39 -9.58 -7.64
N GLU A 117 3.07 -9.69 -7.49
CA GLU A 117 2.23 -8.64 -6.91
C GLU A 117 2.69 -8.28 -5.50
N ALA A 118 2.87 -9.27 -4.63
CA ALA A 118 3.35 -9.04 -3.27
C ALA A 118 4.74 -8.36 -3.23
N MET A 119 5.65 -8.77 -4.11
CA MET A 119 6.96 -8.13 -4.25
C MET A 119 6.83 -6.68 -4.73
N LEU A 120 6.00 -6.42 -5.74
CA LEU A 120 5.78 -5.07 -6.27
C LEU A 120 5.15 -4.16 -5.21
N GLU A 121 4.17 -4.64 -4.45
CA GLU A 121 3.59 -3.91 -3.32
C GLU A 121 4.64 -3.54 -2.27
N MET A 122 5.51 -4.49 -1.91
CA MET A 122 6.62 -4.24 -0.98
C MET A 122 7.59 -3.18 -1.53
N LEU A 123 7.97 -3.28 -2.81
CA LEU A 123 8.86 -2.32 -3.46
C LEU A 123 8.23 -0.92 -3.45
N ILE A 124 6.96 -0.80 -3.82
CA ILE A 124 6.27 0.48 -3.86
C ILE A 124 6.18 1.07 -2.45
N ARG A 125 5.77 0.30 -1.44
CA ARG A 125 5.77 0.77 -0.05
C ARG A 125 7.15 1.24 0.43
N SER A 126 8.22 0.61 -0.03
CA SER A 126 9.60 1.03 0.29
C SER A 126 10.00 2.38 -0.30
N LEU A 127 9.28 2.89 -1.31
CA LEU A 127 9.47 4.24 -1.87
C LEU A 127 8.88 5.34 -0.99
N GLY A 128 8.13 4.98 0.05
CA GLY A 128 7.53 5.92 1.00
C GLY A 128 6.02 6.06 0.92
N TYR A 129 5.33 5.24 0.11
CA TYR A 129 3.86 5.20 0.09
C TYR A 129 3.30 4.48 1.31
N ALA A 130 2.21 5.00 1.88
CA ALA A 130 1.61 4.46 3.10
C ALA A 130 1.09 3.02 2.92
N ASP A 131 0.41 2.78 1.79
CA ASP A 131 0.05 1.44 1.32
C ASP A 131 0.00 1.41 -0.20
N ALA A 132 0.15 0.21 -0.76
CA ALA A 132 0.09 -0.05 -2.19
C ALA A 132 -0.58 -1.39 -2.45
N LEU A 133 -1.52 -1.41 -3.39
CA LEU A 133 -2.15 -2.61 -3.90
C LEU A 133 -1.79 -2.77 -5.38
N VAL A 134 -1.29 -3.94 -5.75
CA VAL A 134 -0.93 -4.27 -7.13
C VAL A 134 -1.74 -5.47 -7.58
N GLN A 135 -2.49 -5.29 -8.66
CA GLN A 135 -3.26 -6.36 -9.28
C GLN A 135 -2.80 -6.57 -10.71
N THR A 136 -2.39 -7.79 -11.03
CA THR A 136 -2.03 -8.18 -12.39
C THR A 136 -3.15 -8.99 -13.01
N ASP A 137 -3.60 -8.61 -14.21
CA ASP A 137 -4.48 -9.42 -15.03
C ASP A 137 -4.09 -9.47 -16.51
N LYS A 138 -3.63 -10.64 -16.96
CA LYS A 138 -3.32 -10.95 -18.37
C LYS A 138 -2.52 -9.84 -19.07
N GLY A 139 -1.45 -9.38 -18.42
CA GLY A 139 -0.54 -8.35 -18.93
C GLY A 139 -0.98 -6.90 -18.67
N LYS A 140 -2.13 -6.69 -18.01
CA LYS A 140 -2.50 -5.41 -17.42
C LYS A 140 -2.08 -5.41 -15.95
N VAL A 141 -1.48 -4.31 -15.50
CA VAL A 141 -1.08 -4.12 -14.11
C VAL A 141 -1.77 -2.87 -13.60
N ASP A 142 -2.70 -3.05 -12.68
CA ASP A 142 -3.38 -1.97 -11.97
C ASP A 142 -2.68 -1.76 -10.63
N VAL A 143 -2.03 -0.61 -10.49
CA VAL A 143 -1.34 -0.21 -9.26
C VAL A 143 -2.16 0.88 -8.61
N ARG A 144 -2.46 0.71 -7.33
CA ARG A 144 -3.15 1.69 -6.50
C ARG A 144 -2.30 2.02 -5.29
N VAL A 145 -2.04 3.29 -5.06
CA VAL A 145 -1.18 3.76 -3.97
C VAL A 145 -1.90 4.80 -3.12
N ILE A 146 -1.69 4.74 -1.81
CA ILE A 146 -2.16 5.78 -0.88
C ILE A 146 -1.05 6.83 -0.74
N SER A 147 -1.35 8.06 -1.15
CA SER A 147 -0.40 9.17 -1.10
C SER A 147 -1.13 10.51 -1.06
N GLU A 148 -0.59 11.48 -0.32
CA GLU A 148 -1.01 12.88 -0.39
C GLU A 148 -0.49 13.54 -1.69
N GLU A 149 0.64 13.06 -2.20
CA GLU A 149 1.27 13.57 -3.40
C GLU A 149 0.86 12.77 -4.63
N GLN A 150 0.46 13.48 -5.68
CA GLN A 150 0.17 12.90 -6.99
C GLN A 150 0.95 13.64 -8.06
N GLY A 151 1.42 12.89 -9.06
CA GLY A 151 2.20 13.49 -10.14
C GLY A 151 2.53 12.50 -11.24
N LYS A 152 2.76 13.02 -12.45
CA LYS A 152 3.19 12.21 -13.60
C LYS A 152 4.58 11.61 -13.37
N GLU A 153 5.44 12.30 -12.63
CA GLU A 153 6.80 11.85 -12.30
C GLU A 153 6.76 10.65 -11.36
N LEU A 154 6.02 10.75 -10.26
CA LEU A 154 5.78 9.65 -9.32
C LEU A 154 5.13 8.44 -10.01
N ALA A 155 4.14 8.68 -10.87
CA ALA A 155 3.52 7.62 -11.66
C ALA A 155 4.53 6.94 -12.60
N ASN A 156 5.39 7.71 -13.26
CA ASN A 156 6.42 7.18 -14.16
C ASN A 156 7.46 6.34 -13.40
N GLU A 157 7.82 6.72 -12.18
CA GLU A 157 8.72 5.93 -11.33
C GLU A 157 8.12 4.56 -11.01
N ILE A 158 6.87 4.53 -10.53
CA ILE A 158 6.14 3.29 -10.28
C ILE A 158 6.06 2.43 -11.56
N ILE A 159 5.69 3.04 -12.70
CA ILE A 159 5.60 2.33 -13.98
C ILE A 159 6.96 1.74 -14.38
N HIS A 160 8.06 2.47 -14.16
CA HIS A 160 9.40 2.00 -14.48
C HIS A 160 9.78 0.78 -13.65
N ILE A 161 9.53 0.82 -12.33
CA ILE A 161 9.82 -0.30 -11.42
C ILE A 161 9.00 -1.53 -11.81
N VAL A 162 7.70 -1.36 -12.05
CA VAL A 162 6.80 -2.45 -12.46
C VAL A 162 7.29 -3.10 -13.76
N LYS A 163 7.60 -2.30 -14.79
CA LYS A 163 8.09 -2.83 -16.08
C LYS A 163 9.47 -3.46 -15.99
N LYS A 164 10.32 -2.98 -15.08
CA LYS A 164 11.66 -3.54 -14.87
C LYS A 164 11.60 -4.88 -14.14
N GLN A 165 10.68 -5.02 -13.20
CA GLN A 165 10.56 -6.20 -12.36
C GLN A 165 9.64 -7.28 -12.96
N TRP A 166 8.74 -6.90 -13.86
CA TRP A 166 7.79 -7.79 -14.53
C TRP A 166 7.78 -7.55 -16.04
N GLU A 167 8.41 -8.46 -16.79
CA GLU A 167 8.54 -8.34 -18.25
C GLU A 167 7.18 -8.45 -18.98
N ASP A 168 6.22 -9.16 -18.40
CA ASP A 168 4.87 -9.33 -18.93
C ASP A 168 3.95 -8.11 -18.70
N ALA A 169 4.45 -7.02 -18.10
CA ALA A 169 3.72 -5.78 -17.89
C ALA A 169 3.50 -5.00 -19.20
N LYS A 170 2.50 -5.40 -20.00
CA LYS A 170 2.15 -4.73 -21.27
C LYS A 170 1.54 -3.35 -21.03
N SER A 171 0.62 -3.23 -20.07
CA SER A 171 -0.07 -1.98 -19.74
C SER A 171 -0.07 -1.78 -18.23
N VAL A 172 0.46 -0.64 -17.77
CA VAL A 172 0.48 -0.29 -16.34
C VAL A 172 -0.39 0.94 -16.12
N LYS A 173 -1.36 0.84 -15.21
CA LYS A 173 -2.20 1.95 -14.77
C LYS A 173 -1.89 2.24 -13.31
N VAL A 174 -1.57 3.50 -13.00
CA VAL A 174 -1.31 3.95 -11.63
C VAL A 174 -2.45 4.85 -11.19
N THR A 175 -3.04 4.55 -10.03
CA THR A 175 -4.10 5.35 -9.41
C THR A 175 -3.66 5.78 -8.02
N PHE A 176 -3.68 7.08 -7.75
CA PHE A 176 -3.39 7.64 -6.44
C PHE A 176 -4.71 7.78 -5.67
N GLN A 177 -4.74 7.27 -4.44
CA GLN A 177 -5.80 7.53 -3.48
C GLN A 177 -5.28 8.55 -2.46
N PRO A 178 -6.03 9.65 -2.23
CA PRO A 178 -5.57 10.74 -1.38
C PRO A 178 -5.50 10.28 0.07
N ALA A 179 -4.34 10.43 0.69
CA ALA A 179 -4.13 10.04 2.08
C ALA A 179 -4.71 11.07 3.08
N SER A 180 -5.96 11.53 2.93
CA SER A 180 -6.60 12.61 3.69
C SER A 180 -5.86 13.96 3.66
#